data_AF-A0A661UQ88-F1
#
_entry.id   AF-A0A661UQ88-F1
#
_cell.length_a   1.000
_cell.length_b   1.000
_cell.length_c   1.000
_cell.angle_alpha   90.00
_cell.angle_beta   90.00
_cell.angle_gamma   90.00
#
_symmetry.space_group_name_H-M   'P 1'
#
loop_
_entity.id
_entity.type
_entity.pdbx_description
1 polymer ?
#
loop_
_entity_poly.entity_id
_entity_poly.type
_entity_poly.pdbx_seq_one_letter_code
_entity_poly.pdbx_strand_id
1 'polypeptide(L)'
;MLKQGSPPEISKWYDELFTKVNNDPEWREYWERGGIDVVYRSSEEFTEIVNKDKEQFTHYLQKIGIINTQATNLLAKLATGKTLNFLVIFFLVFLLVIWYIINRSTNRKYLAGIMLPLFFIALSIVFFLVSYTFPNNEKVGPSVVPRLWILILIPLNIFLIIDIVSKKKEIEKNAGNQTVVWGFIGLLVLYLFSIFYIGYFISSFVFLFVGIYMLGYRKYLTMLMISAGWLLFSYLIFYKLLYVPLPVGKLIEMLF
;
A
#
# COMPACT_ATOMS: atom_id res chain seq x y z
N MET A 1 -8.88 35.50 20.43
CA MET A 1 -10.08 34.79 19.93
C MET A 1 -10.97 34.47 21.10
N LEU A 2 -12.22 34.93 21.06
CA LEU A 2 -13.20 34.65 22.11
C LEU A 2 -13.53 33.16 22.13
N LYS A 3 -13.76 32.61 23.33
CA LYS A 3 -14.21 31.22 23.45
C LYS A 3 -15.66 31.11 22.98
N GLN A 4 -16.00 29.96 22.43
CA GLN A 4 -17.39 29.63 22.10
C GLN A 4 -18.28 29.83 23.34
N GLY A 5 -19.40 30.55 23.18
CA GLY A 5 -20.31 30.87 24.28
C GLY A 5 -19.97 32.15 25.07
N SER A 6 -19.04 32.98 24.58
CA SER A 6 -18.78 34.30 25.18
C SER A 6 -20.02 35.21 25.11
N PRO A 7 -20.33 35.99 26.17
CA PRO A 7 -21.43 36.94 26.17
C PRO A 7 -21.40 37.92 24.97
N PRO A 8 -22.56 38.26 24.36
CA PRO A 8 -22.62 39.15 23.19
C PRO A 8 -22.01 40.54 23.43
N GLU A 9 -22.11 41.05 24.66
CA GLU A 9 -21.54 42.35 25.05
C GLU A 9 -20.01 42.38 24.92
N ILE A 10 -19.35 41.26 25.23
CA ILE A 10 -17.89 41.13 25.12
C ILE A 10 -17.49 41.10 23.65
N SER A 11 -18.22 40.34 22.81
CA SER A 11 -17.98 40.32 21.37
C SER A 11 -18.09 41.71 20.75
N LYS A 12 -19.15 42.46 21.11
CA LYS A 12 -19.36 43.83 20.63
C LYS A 12 -18.23 44.78 21.04
N TRP A 13 -17.76 44.69 22.29
CA TRP A 13 -16.63 45.50 22.76
C TRP A 13 -15.35 45.23 21.95
N TYR A 14 -15.06 43.97 21.64
CA TYR A 14 -13.93 43.62 20.79
C TYR A 14 -14.09 44.12 19.35
N ASP A 15 -15.29 44.00 18.77
CA ASP A 15 -15.56 44.55 17.43
C ASP A 15 -15.29 46.06 17.37
N GLU A 16 -15.76 46.81 18.37
CA GLU A 16 -15.53 48.25 18.47
C GLU A 16 -14.04 48.59 18.67
N LEU A 17 -13.34 47.85 19.54
CA LEU A 17 -11.92 48.04 19.79
C LEU A 17 -11.09 47.78 18.53
N PHE A 18 -11.30 46.65 17.86
CA PHE A 18 -10.54 46.31 16.66
C PHE A 18 -10.85 47.24 15.51
N THR A 19 -12.09 47.72 15.38
CA THR A 19 -12.43 48.75 14.39
C THR A 19 -11.65 50.04 14.64
N LYS A 20 -11.51 50.48 15.90
CA LYS A 20 -10.72 51.67 16.25
C LYS A 20 -9.24 51.47 15.93
N VAL A 21 -8.67 50.34 16.33
CA VAL A 21 -7.25 50.01 16.05
C VAL A 21 -6.99 49.91 14.54
N ASN A 22 -7.91 49.31 13.78
CA ASN A 22 -7.77 49.17 12.34
C ASN A 22 -7.82 50.53 11.60
N ASN A 23 -8.48 51.52 12.19
CA ASN A 23 -8.59 52.87 11.63
C ASN A 23 -7.51 53.83 12.17
N ASP A 24 -6.63 53.37 13.05
CA ASP A 24 -5.53 54.17 13.59
C ASP A 24 -4.44 54.37 12.51
N PRO A 25 -4.14 55.63 12.11
CA PRO A 25 -3.16 55.92 11.07
C PRO A 25 -1.75 55.42 11.39
N GLU A 26 -1.31 55.50 12.64
CA GLU A 26 0.03 55.08 13.05
C GLU A 26 0.16 53.56 12.98
N TRP A 27 -0.90 52.85 13.39
CA TRP A 27 -0.97 51.39 13.28
C TRP A 27 -0.94 50.92 11.83
N ARG A 28 -1.72 51.57 10.96
CA ARG A 28 -1.74 51.25 9.53
C ARG A 28 -0.39 51.54 8.87
N GLU A 29 0.18 52.71 9.09
CA GLU A 29 1.47 53.09 8.51
C GLU A 29 2.58 52.10 8.90
N TYR A 30 2.61 51.69 10.17
CA TYR A 30 3.59 50.73 10.67
C TYR A 30 3.54 49.37 9.93
N TRP A 31 2.35 48.80 9.77
CA TRP A 31 2.16 47.47 9.18
C TRP A 31 2.11 47.48 7.65
N GLU A 32 1.46 48.48 7.04
CA GLU A 32 1.35 48.61 5.59
C GLU A 32 2.72 48.88 4.95
N ARG A 33 3.65 49.57 5.66
CA ARG A 33 5.06 49.68 5.23
C ARG A 33 5.76 48.31 5.13
N GLY A 34 5.33 47.33 5.92
CA GLY A 34 5.80 45.95 5.86
C GLY A 34 5.11 45.10 4.79
N GLY A 35 4.21 45.67 3.99
CA GLY A 35 3.43 44.95 2.97
C GLY A 35 2.25 44.15 3.54
N ILE A 36 1.84 44.42 4.77
CA ILE A 36 0.67 43.78 5.40
C ILE A 36 -0.55 44.65 5.15
N ASP A 37 -1.58 44.09 4.52
CA ASP A 37 -2.87 44.75 4.37
C ASP A 37 -3.66 44.68 5.68
N VAL A 38 -3.88 45.84 6.30
CA VAL A 38 -4.53 45.95 7.61
C VAL A 38 -6.04 46.05 7.40
N VAL A 39 -6.70 44.89 7.51
CA VAL A 39 -8.14 44.79 7.30
C VAL A 39 -8.83 44.10 8.47
N TYR A 40 -9.76 44.81 9.08
CA TYR A 40 -10.67 44.23 10.06
C TYR A 40 -11.84 43.54 9.35
N ARG A 41 -12.12 42.32 9.78
CA ARG A 41 -13.28 41.52 9.37
C ARG A 41 -14.10 41.27 10.62
N SER A 42 -15.42 41.48 10.54
CA SER A 42 -16.29 41.20 11.68
C SER A 42 -16.24 39.72 12.05
N SER A 43 -16.67 39.38 13.27
CA SER A 43 -16.74 37.97 13.68
C SER A 43 -17.58 37.10 12.73
N GLU A 44 -18.64 37.66 12.17
CA GLU A 44 -19.51 36.99 11.18
C GLU A 44 -18.79 36.78 9.84
N GLU A 45 -18.20 37.85 9.28
CA GLU A 45 -17.48 37.81 8.01
C GLU A 45 -16.26 36.87 8.08
N PHE A 46 -15.52 36.91 9.19
CA PHE A 46 -14.40 36.01 9.42
C PHE A 46 -14.86 34.55 9.55
N THR A 47 -15.99 34.29 10.20
CA THR A 47 -16.55 32.94 10.31
C THR A 47 -16.95 32.40 8.94
N GLU A 48 -17.51 33.24 8.07
CA GLU A 48 -17.82 32.87 6.69
C GLU A 48 -16.55 32.51 5.90
N ILE A 49 -15.50 33.33 6.01
CA ILE A 49 -14.19 33.06 5.40
C ILE A 49 -13.64 31.70 5.88
N VAL A 50 -13.63 31.47 7.20
CA VAL A 50 -13.13 30.20 7.77
C VAL A 50 -13.93 28.99 7.27
N ASN A 51 -15.25 29.10 7.15
CA ASN A 51 -16.08 28.02 6.63
C ASN A 51 -15.81 27.76 5.14
N LYS A 52 -15.66 28.81 4.34
CA LYS A 52 -15.33 28.72 2.92
C LYS A 52 -13.93 28.13 2.70
N ASP A 53 -12.95 28.58 3.47
CA ASP A 53 -11.59 28.05 3.43
C ASP A 53 -11.59 26.58 3.84
N LYS A 54 -12.30 26.22 4.91
CA LYS A 54 -12.44 24.82 5.31
C LYS A 54 -13.02 23.97 4.18
N GLU A 55 -14.04 24.45 3.48
CA GLU A 55 -14.63 23.75 2.33
C GLU A 55 -13.62 23.61 1.18
N GLN A 56 -12.94 24.70 0.79
CA GLN A 56 -11.96 24.71 -0.29
C GLN A 56 -10.75 23.83 0.03
N PHE A 57 -10.14 23.99 1.21
CA PHE A 57 -9.05 23.13 1.65
C PHE A 57 -9.50 21.67 1.71
N THR A 58 -10.71 21.39 2.20
CA THR A 58 -11.23 20.02 2.21
C THR A 58 -11.34 19.45 0.80
N HIS A 59 -11.86 20.22 -0.15
CA HIS A 59 -11.95 19.83 -1.56
C HIS A 59 -10.57 19.54 -2.16
N TYR A 60 -9.60 20.45 -2.01
CA TYR A 60 -8.27 20.27 -2.58
C TYR A 60 -7.49 19.16 -1.90
N LEU A 61 -7.54 19.06 -0.57
CA LEU A 61 -6.88 17.99 0.19
C LEU A 61 -7.47 16.61 -0.13
N GLN A 62 -8.78 16.52 -0.41
CA GLN A 62 -9.41 15.30 -0.94
C GLN A 62 -8.94 14.99 -2.36
N LYS A 63 -8.90 16.01 -3.23
CA LYS A 63 -8.47 15.86 -4.63
C LYS A 63 -7.04 15.34 -4.76
N ILE A 64 -6.15 15.76 -3.85
CA ILE A 64 -4.75 15.29 -3.80
C ILE A 64 -4.55 14.08 -2.86
N GLY A 65 -5.63 13.55 -2.26
CA GLY A 65 -5.63 12.30 -1.50
C GLY A 65 -5.04 12.39 -0.09
N ILE A 66 -4.92 13.58 0.50
CA ILE A 66 -4.38 13.78 1.86
C ILE A 66 -5.45 13.51 2.93
N ILE A 67 -6.70 13.95 2.71
CA ILE A 67 -7.80 13.71 3.66
C ILE A 67 -9.00 13.07 2.97
N ASN A 68 -9.69 12.18 3.68
CA ASN A 68 -10.86 11.43 3.24
C ASN A 68 -10.65 10.61 1.95
N THR A 69 -9.94 9.49 2.09
CA THR A 69 -10.00 8.34 1.18
C THR A 69 -11.31 7.56 1.38
N GLN A 70 -12.47 8.23 1.33
CA GLN A 70 -13.71 7.49 1.19
C GLN A 70 -13.65 6.81 -0.17
N ALA A 71 -13.71 5.48 -0.13
CA ALA A 71 -13.88 4.63 -1.28
C ALA A 71 -15.01 5.16 -2.19
N THR A 72 -14.66 5.96 -3.19
CA THR A 72 -15.62 6.56 -4.11
C THR A 72 -16.31 5.50 -4.95
N ASN A 73 -15.62 4.38 -5.18
CA ASN A 73 -16.06 3.28 -6.03
C ASN A 73 -16.47 2.04 -5.20
N LEU A 74 -17.46 1.29 -5.71
CA LEU A 74 -17.98 0.05 -5.11
C LEU A 74 -16.88 -0.93 -4.68
N LEU A 75 -15.86 -1.11 -5.52
CA LEU A 75 -14.73 -2.01 -5.25
C LEU A 75 -13.91 -1.59 -4.01
N ALA A 76 -13.69 -0.29 -3.83
CA ALA A 76 -12.97 0.21 -2.67
C ALA A 76 -13.84 0.11 -1.39
N LYS A 77 -15.17 0.16 -1.49
CA LYS A 77 -16.08 -0.06 -0.37
C LYS A 77 -16.10 -1.52 0.07
N LEU A 78 -15.99 -2.45 -0.89
CA LEU A 78 -15.80 -3.87 -0.61
C LEU A 78 -14.47 -4.14 0.09
N ALA A 79 -13.46 -3.33 -0.21
CA ALA A 79 -12.11 -3.46 0.32
C ALA A 79 -11.88 -2.80 1.69
N THR A 80 -12.91 -2.21 2.33
CA THR A 80 -12.74 -1.45 3.58
C THR A 80 -13.62 -1.97 4.72
N GLY A 81 -13.08 -1.88 5.95
CA GLY A 81 -13.82 -2.13 7.19
C GLY A 81 -14.40 -3.54 7.33
N LYS A 82 -15.64 -3.62 7.84
CA LYS A 82 -16.32 -4.90 8.13
C LYS A 82 -16.62 -5.73 6.89
N THR A 83 -16.81 -5.09 5.74
CA THR A 83 -17.12 -5.76 4.47
C THR A 83 -15.95 -6.62 4.00
N LEU A 84 -14.72 -6.11 4.08
CA LEU A 84 -13.51 -6.87 3.77
C LEU A 84 -13.40 -8.11 4.67
N ASN A 85 -13.61 -7.94 5.98
CA ASN A 85 -13.55 -9.06 6.93
C ASN A 85 -14.59 -10.14 6.61
N PHE A 86 -15.83 -9.74 6.29
CA PHE A 86 -16.87 -10.68 5.85
C PHE A 86 -16.47 -11.43 4.58
N LEU A 87 -15.91 -10.74 3.59
CA LEU A 87 -15.46 -11.32 2.33
C LEU A 87 -14.30 -12.31 2.53
N VAL A 88 -13.35 -12.00 3.42
CA VAL A 88 -12.27 -12.93 3.81
C VAL A 88 -12.86 -14.18 4.49
N ILE A 89 -13.77 -14.01 5.44
CA ILE A 89 -14.45 -15.14 6.11
C ILE A 89 -15.20 -15.98 5.07
N PHE A 90 -15.92 -15.35 4.15
CA PHE A 90 -16.63 -16.02 3.07
C PHE A 90 -15.68 -16.88 2.22
N PHE A 91 -14.53 -16.36 1.80
CA PHE A 91 -13.55 -17.14 1.05
C PHE A 91 -12.96 -18.30 1.86
N LEU A 92 -12.68 -18.11 3.16
CA LEU A 92 -12.20 -19.19 4.02
C LEU A 92 -13.24 -20.31 4.16
N VAL A 93 -14.51 -19.96 4.39
CA VAL A 93 -15.62 -20.92 4.45
C VAL A 93 -15.79 -21.63 3.11
N PHE A 94 -15.72 -20.89 2.00
CA PHE A 94 -15.77 -21.46 0.65
C PHE A 94 -14.65 -22.48 0.41
N LEU A 95 -13.40 -22.14 0.77
CA LEU A 95 -12.27 -23.06 0.67
C LEU A 95 -12.47 -24.32 1.53
N LEU A 96 -12.98 -24.18 2.75
CA LEU A 96 -13.28 -25.32 3.63
C LEU A 96 -14.38 -26.23 3.06
N VAL A 97 -15.42 -25.65 2.47
CA VAL A 97 -16.51 -26.42 1.83
C VAL A 97 -15.97 -27.19 0.63
N ILE A 98 -15.19 -26.55 -0.25
CA ILE A 98 -14.59 -27.25 -1.40
C ILE A 98 -13.61 -28.33 -0.93
N TRP A 99 -12.79 -28.03 0.08
CA TRP A 99 -11.90 -29.02 0.69
C TRP A 99 -12.70 -30.24 1.19
N TYR A 100 -13.81 -30.01 1.91
CA TYR A 100 -14.66 -31.08 2.42
C TYR A 100 -15.26 -31.93 1.29
N ILE A 101 -15.78 -31.29 0.24
CA ILE A 101 -16.36 -31.98 -0.94
C ILE A 101 -15.31 -32.83 -1.64
N ILE A 102 -14.13 -32.28 -1.94
CA ILE A 102 -13.07 -33.02 -2.64
C ILE A 102 -12.50 -34.14 -1.77
N ASN A 103 -12.36 -33.92 -0.45
CA ASN A 103 -11.86 -34.93 0.47
C ASN A 103 -12.79 -36.15 0.59
N ARG A 104 -14.10 -35.95 0.40
CA ARG A 104 -15.11 -37.02 0.35
C ARG A 104 -15.28 -37.66 -1.03
N SER A 105 -14.72 -37.06 -2.08
CA SER A 105 -14.81 -37.53 -3.45
C SER A 105 -13.68 -38.52 -3.82
N THR A 106 -13.89 -39.30 -4.87
CA THR A 106 -12.88 -40.16 -5.52
C THR A 106 -11.65 -39.38 -6.01
N ASN A 107 -11.78 -38.05 -6.16
CA ASN A 107 -10.71 -37.16 -6.61
C ASN A 107 -9.80 -36.66 -5.47
N ARG A 108 -9.84 -37.25 -4.27
CA ARG A 108 -8.98 -36.87 -3.13
C ARG A 108 -7.49 -36.81 -3.46
N LYS A 109 -7.01 -37.62 -4.42
CA LYS A 109 -5.62 -37.59 -4.91
C LYS A 109 -5.21 -36.20 -5.43
N TYR A 110 -6.15 -35.43 -5.98
CA TYR A 110 -5.93 -34.09 -6.54
C TYR A 110 -6.20 -32.95 -5.58
N LEU A 111 -6.54 -33.24 -4.32
CA LEU A 111 -6.97 -32.25 -3.35
C LEU A 111 -5.96 -31.11 -3.19
N ALA A 112 -4.69 -31.42 -2.88
CA ALA A 112 -3.66 -30.40 -2.71
C ALA A 112 -3.41 -29.60 -3.99
N GLY A 113 -3.45 -30.28 -5.15
CA GLY A 113 -3.26 -29.67 -6.46
C GLY A 113 -4.35 -28.66 -6.82
N ILE A 114 -5.59 -28.85 -6.37
CA ILE A 114 -6.70 -27.92 -6.63
C ILE A 114 -6.77 -26.84 -5.54
N MET A 115 -6.55 -27.23 -4.27
CA MET A 115 -6.65 -26.31 -3.13
C MET A 115 -5.60 -25.21 -3.14
N LEU A 116 -4.36 -25.53 -3.52
CA LEU A 116 -3.30 -24.53 -3.53
C LEU A 116 -3.55 -23.40 -4.55
N PRO A 117 -3.84 -23.68 -5.83
CA PRO A 117 -4.20 -22.63 -6.78
C PRO A 117 -5.47 -21.87 -6.40
N LEU A 118 -6.49 -22.57 -5.87
CA LEU A 118 -7.73 -21.94 -5.46
C LEU A 118 -7.52 -20.94 -4.30
N PHE A 119 -6.65 -21.30 -3.34
CA PHE A 119 -6.22 -20.39 -2.28
C PHE A 119 -5.53 -19.15 -2.84
N PHE A 120 -4.58 -19.31 -3.78
CA PHE A 120 -3.91 -18.18 -4.40
C PHE A 120 -4.84 -17.30 -5.25
N ILE A 121 -5.86 -17.86 -5.89
CA ILE A 121 -6.90 -17.09 -6.58
C ILE A 121 -7.71 -16.27 -5.57
N ALA A 122 -8.17 -16.88 -4.48
CA ALA A 122 -8.91 -16.18 -3.43
C ALA A 122 -8.08 -15.03 -2.83
N LEU A 123 -6.80 -15.30 -2.51
CA LEU A 123 -5.86 -14.29 -2.01
C LEU A 123 -5.65 -13.15 -3.03
N SER A 124 -5.50 -13.50 -4.31
CA SER A 124 -5.36 -12.53 -5.39
C SER A 124 -6.58 -11.62 -5.51
N ILE A 125 -7.80 -12.15 -5.37
CA ILE A 125 -9.03 -11.34 -5.39
C ILE A 125 -9.06 -10.39 -4.19
N VAL A 126 -8.74 -10.87 -2.98
CA VAL A 126 -8.68 -10.03 -1.78
C VAL A 126 -7.67 -8.90 -1.96
N PHE A 127 -6.45 -9.20 -2.41
CA PHE A 127 -5.41 -8.20 -2.64
C PHE A 127 -5.73 -7.26 -3.79
N PHE A 128 -6.44 -7.72 -4.82
CA PHE A 128 -6.93 -6.87 -5.90
C PHE A 128 -7.88 -5.81 -5.34
N LEU A 129 -8.83 -6.21 -4.49
CA LEU A 129 -9.75 -5.29 -3.83
C LEU A 129 -8.99 -4.30 -2.93
N VAL A 130 -8.10 -4.80 -2.06
CA VAL A 130 -7.26 -3.95 -1.19
C VAL A 130 -6.43 -2.96 -2.00
N SER A 131 -5.96 -3.30 -3.20
CA SER A 131 -5.21 -2.36 -4.04
C SER A 131 -5.98 -1.10 -4.45
N TYR A 132 -7.32 -1.08 -4.31
CA TYR A 132 -8.14 0.12 -4.55
C TYR A 132 -8.24 1.04 -3.33
N THR A 133 -7.78 0.62 -2.15
CA THR A 133 -7.72 1.48 -0.96
C THR A 133 -6.42 2.28 -0.89
N PHE A 134 -5.47 2.00 -1.79
CA PHE A 134 -4.19 2.68 -1.81
C PHE A 134 -4.33 4.10 -2.39
N PRO A 135 -3.53 5.06 -1.89
CA PRO A 135 -3.55 6.42 -2.41
C PRO A 135 -3.11 6.45 -3.88
N ASN A 136 -3.80 7.28 -4.68
CA ASN A 136 -3.53 7.46 -6.12
C ASN A 136 -2.87 8.82 -6.39
N ASN A 137 -1.97 9.26 -5.51
CA ASN A 137 -1.31 10.56 -5.55
C ASN A 137 -0.05 10.59 -6.44
N GLU A 138 0.40 9.45 -6.96
CA GLU A 138 1.60 9.32 -7.79
C GLU A 138 1.28 8.84 -9.21
N LYS A 139 2.13 9.18 -10.19
CA LYS A 139 1.99 8.70 -11.59
C LYS A 139 2.00 7.17 -11.68
N VAL A 140 2.77 6.52 -10.81
CA VAL A 140 2.81 5.07 -10.64
C VAL A 140 2.64 4.78 -9.16
N GLY A 141 1.39 4.75 -8.71
CA GLY A 141 1.09 4.51 -7.29
C GLY A 141 1.36 3.08 -6.82
N PRO A 142 1.35 2.85 -5.50
CA PRO A 142 1.62 1.55 -4.87
C PRO A 142 0.64 0.44 -5.28
N SER A 143 -0.49 0.79 -5.90
CA SER A 143 -1.48 -0.15 -6.41
C SER A 143 -1.04 -0.92 -7.66
N VAL A 144 -0.08 -0.38 -8.42
CA VAL A 144 0.35 -0.94 -9.71
C VAL A 144 1.01 -2.31 -9.53
N VAL A 145 1.93 -2.43 -8.57
CA VAL A 145 2.69 -3.67 -8.36
C VAL A 145 1.77 -4.85 -7.99
N PRO A 146 0.89 -4.78 -6.97
CA PRO A 146 -0.05 -5.87 -6.69
C PRO A 146 -0.90 -6.26 -7.90
N ARG A 147 -1.42 -5.29 -8.65
CA ARG A 147 -2.28 -5.55 -9.82
C ARG A 147 -1.54 -6.26 -10.94
N LEU A 148 -0.28 -5.91 -11.22
CA LEU A 148 0.54 -6.59 -12.22
C LEU A 148 0.77 -8.07 -11.86
N TRP A 149 1.09 -8.36 -10.60
CA TRP A 149 1.25 -9.75 -10.15
C TRP A 149 -0.06 -10.53 -10.24
N ILE A 150 -1.17 -9.92 -9.84
CA ILE A 150 -2.50 -10.54 -9.87
C ILE A 150 -2.93 -10.86 -11.32
N LEU A 151 -2.65 -9.96 -12.27
CA LEU A 151 -2.94 -10.14 -13.69
C LEU A 151 -2.29 -11.42 -14.24
N ILE A 152 -1.11 -11.77 -13.75
CA ILE A 152 -0.38 -12.99 -14.17
C ILE A 152 -0.83 -14.20 -13.32
N LEU A 153 -0.99 -14.02 -12.01
CA LEU A 153 -1.30 -15.11 -11.08
C LEU A 153 -2.67 -15.73 -11.34
N ILE A 154 -3.71 -14.94 -11.61
CA ILE A 154 -5.07 -15.48 -11.80
C ILE A 154 -5.12 -16.43 -13.01
N PRO A 155 -4.72 -16.02 -14.24
CA PRO A 155 -4.71 -16.92 -15.38
C PRO A 155 -3.83 -18.15 -15.18
N LEU A 156 -2.67 -18.00 -14.55
CA LEU A 156 -1.75 -19.11 -14.32
C LEU A 156 -2.33 -20.14 -13.35
N ASN A 157 -2.98 -19.70 -12.26
CA ASN A 157 -3.65 -20.60 -11.32
C ASN A 157 -4.90 -21.26 -11.94
N ILE A 158 -5.65 -20.54 -12.77
CA ILE A 158 -6.78 -21.13 -13.53
C ILE A 158 -6.25 -22.22 -14.48
N PHE A 159 -5.17 -21.95 -15.21
CA PHE A 159 -4.53 -22.92 -16.09
C PHE A 159 -4.08 -24.18 -15.33
N LEU A 160 -3.47 -24.01 -14.15
CA LEU A 160 -3.10 -25.14 -13.28
C LEU A 160 -4.30 -25.97 -12.85
N ILE A 161 -5.42 -25.33 -12.45
CA ILE A 161 -6.65 -26.06 -12.10
C ILE A 161 -7.18 -26.85 -13.30
N ILE A 162 -7.23 -26.23 -14.49
CA ILE A 162 -7.70 -26.88 -15.72
C ILE A 162 -6.84 -28.11 -16.04
N ASP A 163 -5.52 -27.99 -15.94
CA ASP A 163 -4.57 -29.08 -16.23
C ASP A 163 -4.76 -30.27 -15.27
N ILE A 164 -4.98 -29.98 -13.99
CA ILE A 164 -5.20 -30.97 -12.94
C ILE A 164 -6.56 -31.68 -13.11
N VAL A 165 -7.62 -30.92 -13.36
CA VAL A 165 -8.98 -31.47 -13.58
C VAL A 165 -9.04 -32.25 -14.89
N SER A 166 -8.28 -31.82 -15.90
CA SER A 166 -8.13 -32.55 -17.17
C SER A 166 -7.31 -33.84 -17.04
N LYS A 167 -6.81 -34.17 -15.83
CA LYS A 167 -6.01 -35.37 -15.51
C LYS A 167 -4.76 -35.53 -16.38
N LYS A 168 -4.27 -34.45 -17.01
CA LYS A 168 -3.12 -34.49 -17.92
C LYS A 168 -1.79 -34.64 -17.19
N LYS A 169 -1.75 -34.34 -15.89
CA LYS A 169 -0.61 -34.58 -15.02
C LYS A 169 -0.92 -35.65 -13.98
N GLU A 170 -0.11 -36.71 -13.97
CA GLU A 170 0.01 -37.51 -12.76
C GLU A 170 0.63 -36.63 -11.68
N ILE A 171 -0.01 -36.57 -10.51
CA ILE A 171 0.60 -35.93 -9.35
C ILE A 171 1.75 -36.82 -8.91
N GLU A 172 2.97 -36.41 -9.30
CA GLU A 172 4.19 -37.00 -8.78
C GLU A 172 4.16 -36.91 -7.26
N LYS A 173 4.30 -38.07 -6.62
CA LYS A 173 4.43 -38.20 -5.17
C LYS A 173 5.86 -37.83 -4.73
N ASN A 174 6.42 -36.76 -5.29
CA ASN A 174 7.68 -36.23 -4.80
C ASN A 174 7.38 -35.53 -3.47
N ALA A 175 7.73 -36.20 -2.37
CA ALA A 175 7.72 -35.61 -1.05
C ALA A 175 8.68 -34.42 -1.07
N GLY A 176 8.13 -33.22 -1.25
CA GLY A 176 8.91 -31.99 -1.27
C GLY A 176 9.79 -31.91 -0.03
N ASN A 177 11.05 -31.51 -0.22
CA ASN A 177 12.03 -31.43 0.87
C ASN A 177 11.61 -30.32 1.84
N GLN A 178 10.88 -30.69 2.90
CA GLN A 178 10.34 -29.77 3.89
C GLN A 178 11.44 -28.92 4.54
N THR A 179 12.67 -29.44 4.65
CA THR A 179 13.83 -28.72 5.16
C THR A 179 14.19 -27.52 4.28
N VAL A 180 14.11 -27.66 2.96
CA VAL A 180 14.36 -26.55 2.02
C VAL A 180 13.30 -25.46 2.18
N VAL A 181 12.03 -25.85 2.37
CA VAL A 181 10.92 -24.89 2.58
C VAL A 181 11.15 -24.08 3.86
N TRP A 182 11.41 -24.74 4.99
CA TRP A 182 11.69 -24.05 6.25
C TRP A 182 12.95 -23.18 6.17
N GLY A 183 13.98 -23.66 5.48
CA GLY A 183 15.19 -22.89 5.21
C GLY A 183 14.88 -21.62 4.41
N PHE A 184 14.04 -21.70 3.37
CA PHE A 184 13.62 -20.54 2.59
C PHE A 184 12.80 -19.54 3.41
N ILE A 185 11.92 -20.02 4.30
CA ILE A 185 11.18 -19.16 5.23
C ILE A 185 12.16 -18.40 6.13
N GLY A 186 13.14 -19.09 6.71
CA GLY A 186 14.19 -18.46 7.52
C GLY A 186 15.01 -17.43 6.73
N LEU A 187 15.38 -17.76 5.49
CA LEU A 187 16.08 -16.85 4.58
C LEU A 187 15.24 -15.61 4.23
N LEU A 188 13.93 -15.77 4.06
CA LEU A 188 13.01 -14.66 3.79
C LEU A 188 12.91 -13.72 5.00
N VAL A 189 12.76 -14.26 6.20
CA VAL A 189 12.76 -13.47 7.44
C VAL A 189 14.08 -12.71 7.57
N LEU A 190 15.22 -13.39 7.37
CA LEU A 190 16.54 -12.76 7.40
C LEU A 190 16.68 -11.64 6.35
N TYR A 191 16.13 -11.86 5.14
CA TYR A 191 16.12 -10.86 4.08
C TYR A 191 15.31 -9.62 4.47
N LEU A 192 14.12 -9.78 5.06
CA LEU A 192 13.31 -8.64 5.52
C LEU A 192 14.04 -7.81 6.58
N PHE A 193 14.72 -8.46 7.53
CA PHE A 193 15.57 -7.76 8.50
C PHE A 193 16.76 -7.08 7.81
N SER A 194 17.41 -7.74 6.86
CA SER A 194 18.58 -7.20 6.16
C SER A 194 18.25 -5.95 5.35
N ILE A 195 17.09 -5.90 4.67
CA ILE A 195 16.68 -4.72 3.88
C ILE A 195 16.68 -3.45 4.74
N PHE A 196 16.23 -3.56 6.00
CA PHE A 196 16.18 -2.43 6.91
C PHE A 196 17.56 -1.88 7.26
N TYR A 197 18.57 -2.74 7.40
CA TYR A 197 19.91 -2.33 7.82
C TYR A 197 20.83 -1.98 6.65
N ILE A 198 20.92 -2.85 5.65
CA ILE A 198 21.90 -2.77 4.55
C ILE A 198 21.26 -2.50 3.18
N GLY A 199 19.95 -2.26 3.15
CA GLY A 199 19.23 -1.86 1.95
C GLY A 199 18.82 -3.00 1.04
N TYR A 200 18.01 -2.66 0.05
CA TYR A 200 17.37 -3.58 -0.89
C TYR A 200 18.39 -4.30 -1.79
N PHE A 201 19.34 -3.57 -2.38
CA PHE A 201 20.25 -4.14 -3.38
C PHE A 201 21.16 -5.21 -2.77
N ILE A 202 21.84 -4.91 -1.66
CA ILE A 202 22.75 -5.86 -1.02
C ILE A 202 21.97 -7.07 -0.48
N SER A 203 20.85 -6.82 0.20
CA SER A 203 20.00 -7.89 0.75
C SER A 203 19.44 -8.81 -0.34
N SER A 204 18.98 -8.24 -1.46
CA SER A 204 18.42 -9.02 -2.57
C SER A 204 19.49 -9.87 -3.26
N PHE A 205 20.71 -9.35 -3.41
CA PHE A 205 21.82 -10.11 -3.97
C PHE A 205 22.10 -11.38 -3.15
N VAL A 206 22.27 -11.20 -1.84
CA VAL A 206 22.54 -12.30 -0.91
C VAL A 206 21.37 -13.27 -0.88
N PHE A 207 20.13 -12.76 -0.81
CA PHE A 207 18.91 -13.57 -0.82
C PHE A 207 18.82 -14.44 -2.08
N LEU A 208 19.04 -13.88 -3.27
CA LEU A 208 18.98 -14.63 -4.52
C LEU A 208 20.12 -15.63 -4.64
N PHE A 209 21.35 -15.23 -4.33
CA PHE A 209 22.50 -16.10 -4.45
C PHE A 209 22.39 -17.31 -3.50
N VAL A 210 22.08 -17.06 -2.22
CA VAL A 210 21.88 -18.12 -1.22
C VAL A 210 20.64 -18.94 -1.53
N GLY A 211 19.54 -18.31 -1.98
CA GLY A 211 18.32 -19.02 -2.38
C GLY A 211 18.57 -20.01 -3.51
N ILE A 212 19.25 -19.59 -4.58
CA ILE A 212 19.60 -20.47 -5.71
C ILE A 212 20.52 -21.61 -5.24
N TYR A 213 21.45 -21.33 -4.32
CA TYR A 213 22.32 -22.34 -3.73
C TYR A 213 21.53 -23.38 -2.92
N MET A 214 20.54 -22.94 -2.13
CA MET A 214 19.68 -23.83 -1.32
C MET A 214 18.78 -24.71 -2.17
N LEU A 215 18.42 -24.26 -3.38
CA LEU A 215 17.70 -25.07 -4.38
C LEU A 215 18.60 -26.13 -5.06
N GLY A 216 19.87 -26.22 -4.68
CA GLY A 216 20.80 -27.25 -5.15
C GLY A 216 21.57 -26.89 -6.42
N TYR A 217 21.40 -25.66 -6.95
CA TYR A 217 22.16 -25.22 -8.11
C TYR A 217 23.57 -24.77 -7.69
N ARG A 218 24.61 -25.35 -8.32
CA ARG A 218 26.02 -25.21 -7.88
C ARG A 218 26.93 -24.42 -8.83
N LYS A 219 26.39 -23.83 -9.91
CA LYS A 219 27.21 -23.03 -10.84
C LYS A 219 27.29 -21.58 -10.36
N TYR A 220 28.27 -21.30 -9.49
CA TYR A 220 28.44 -20.00 -8.83
C TYR A 220 28.50 -18.81 -9.79
N LEU A 221 29.17 -18.94 -10.94
CA LEU A 221 29.24 -17.85 -11.93
C LEU A 221 27.85 -17.51 -12.47
N THR A 222 27.04 -18.52 -12.80
CA THR A 222 25.67 -18.32 -13.26
C THR A 222 24.79 -17.74 -12.15
N MET A 223 24.96 -18.19 -10.91
CA MET A 223 24.24 -17.62 -9.76
C MET A 223 24.57 -16.14 -9.56
N LEU A 224 25.85 -15.78 -9.67
CA LEU A 224 26.32 -14.41 -9.58
C LEU A 224 25.73 -13.56 -10.71
N MET A 225 25.78 -14.04 -11.95
CA MET A 225 25.20 -13.33 -13.09
C MET A 225 23.68 -13.14 -12.97
N ILE A 226 22.94 -14.15 -12.50
CA ILE A 226 21.49 -14.03 -12.29
C ILE A 226 21.19 -13.01 -11.20
N SER A 227 21.90 -13.08 -10.07
CA SER A 227 21.69 -12.17 -8.94
C SER A 227 22.06 -10.72 -9.31
N ALA A 228 23.19 -10.53 -10.01
CA ALA A 228 23.61 -9.23 -10.53
C ALA A 228 22.67 -8.69 -11.61
N GLY A 229 22.23 -9.56 -12.52
CA GLY A 229 21.27 -9.22 -13.57
C GLY A 229 19.93 -8.78 -12.99
N TRP A 230 19.45 -9.44 -11.93
CA TRP A 230 18.24 -9.01 -11.22
C TRP A 230 18.41 -7.62 -10.60
N LEU A 231 19.53 -7.34 -9.93
CA LEU A 231 19.77 -6.01 -9.37
C LEU A 231 19.77 -4.92 -10.44
N LEU A 232 20.45 -5.17 -11.56
CA LEU A 232 20.49 -4.24 -12.69
C LEU A 232 19.09 -4.01 -13.25
N PHE A 233 18.32 -5.08 -13.45
CA PHE A 233 16.92 -5.00 -13.88
C PHE A 233 16.08 -4.18 -12.90
N SER A 234 16.15 -4.49 -11.60
CA SER A 234 15.41 -3.77 -10.56
C SER A 234 15.80 -2.29 -10.50
N TYR A 235 17.07 -1.95 -10.65
CA TYR A 235 17.51 -0.56 -10.73
C TYR A 235 16.93 0.15 -11.97
N LEU A 236 17.01 -0.46 -13.15
CA LEU A 236 16.49 0.15 -14.37
C LEU A 236 14.98 0.33 -14.33
N ILE A 237 14.23 -0.66 -13.83
CA ILE A 237 12.77 -0.61 -13.79
C ILE A 237 12.29 0.27 -12.63
N PHE A 238 12.66 -0.03 -11.39
CA PHE A 238 12.06 0.67 -10.25
C PHE A 238 12.65 2.06 -10.07
N TYR A 239 13.97 2.19 -10.09
CA TYR A 239 14.61 3.48 -9.83
C TYR A 239 14.56 4.40 -11.05
N LYS A 240 14.93 3.91 -12.25
CA LYS A 240 15.05 4.76 -13.45
C LYS A 240 13.76 4.93 -14.24
N LEU A 241 12.97 3.87 -14.42
CA LEU A 241 11.74 3.93 -15.23
C LEU A 241 10.52 4.36 -14.40
N LEU A 242 10.34 3.77 -13.22
CA LEU A 242 9.17 3.99 -12.37
C LEU A 242 9.38 5.07 -11.30
N TYR A 243 10.62 5.54 -11.09
CA TYR A 243 10.98 6.54 -10.08
C TYR A 243 10.57 6.17 -8.65
N VAL A 244 10.56 4.88 -8.33
CA VAL A 244 10.24 4.34 -7.01
C VAL A 244 11.54 4.23 -6.20
N PRO A 245 11.66 4.95 -5.06
CA PRO A 245 12.84 4.85 -4.21
C PRO A 245 12.89 3.48 -3.53
N LEU A 246 14.04 2.81 -3.62
CA LEU A 246 14.28 1.53 -2.95
C LEU A 246 15.04 1.78 -1.64
N PRO A 247 14.77 1.01 -0.57
CA PRO A 247 15.46 1.19 0.71
C PRO A 247 16.98 1.10 0.54
N VAL A 248 17.70 2.14 0.95
CA VAL A 248 19.18 2.16 0.97
C VAL A 248 19.73 1.51 2.23
N GLY A 249 18.95 1.50 3.32
CA GLY A 249 19.30 0.85 4.58
C GLY A 249 19.94 1.82 5.57
N LYS A 250 19.57 1.68 6.84
CA LYS A 250 19.97 2.62 7.90
C LYS A 250 21.47 2.74 8.10
N LEU A 251 22.23 1.65 7.92
CA LEU A 251 23.68 1.69 8.12
C LEU A 251 24.38 2.52 7.03
N ILE A 252 23.85 2.49 5.81
CA ILE A 252 24.38 3.26 4.69
C ILE A 252 24.01 4.74 4.88
N GLU A 253 22.78 5.03 5.32
CA GLU A 253 22.32 6.39 5.69
C GLU A 253 23.08 7.00 6.89
N MET A 254 23.68 6.19 7.76
CA MET A 254 24.51 6.69 8.86
C MET A 254 25.94 7.04 8.43
N LEU A 255 26.42 6.46 7.33
CA LEU A 255 27.79 6.62 6.84
C LEU A 255 27.92 7.74 5.80
N PHE A 256 26.81 8.14 5.17
CA PHE A 256 26.72 9.15 4.11
C PHE A 256 25.50 10.03 4.32
#